data_AF-A0A3P7JQW8-F1
#
_entry.id   AF-A0A3P7JQW8-F1
#
_cell.length_a   1.000
_cell.length_b   1.000
_cell.length_c   1.000
_cell.angle_alpha   90.00
_cell.angle_beta   90.00
_cell.angle_gamma   90.00
#
_symmetry.space_group_name_H-M   'P 1'
#
loop_
_entity.id
_entity.type
_entity.pdbx_description
1 polymer ?
#
loop_
_entity_poly.entity_id
_entity_poly.type
_entity_poly.pdbx_seq_one_letter_code
_entity_poly.pdbx_strand_id
1 'polypeptide(L)'
;KLTLLLHISSVSRNLSRHFHQFIMSKPKVGINGFGRIGRLVLRAAVEKDTVDVVAVNDPFINIDYMVYMFKYDSTHGRFKGNVSAEGGKLVVTNGKTTHHISVHNSKDPAEIPWGVDG
;
A
#
# COMPACT_ATOMS: atom_id res chain seq x y z
N LYS A 1 -29.33 25.95 -28.13
CA LYS A 1 -28.04 26.58 -27.73
C LYS A 1 -27.70 26.37 -26.25
N LEU A 2 -28.64 26.55 -25.31
CA LEU A 2 -28.39 26.37 -23.86
C LEU A 2 -28.04 24.92 -23.45
N THR A 3 -28.67 23.92 -24.08
CA THR A 3 -28.44 22.49 -23.80
C THR A 3 -27.03 22.02 -24.15
N LEU A 4 -26.43 22.57 -25.22
CA LEU A 4 -25.06 22.26 -25.64
C LEU A 4 -24.03 22.85 -24.65
N LEU A 5 -24.28 24.06 -24.13
CA LEU A 5 -23.43 24.71 -23.12
C LEU A 5 -23.44 23.96 -21.78
N LEU A 6 -24.59 23.45 -21.35
CA LEU A 6 -24.72 22.62 -20.13
C LEU A 6 -23.98 21.28 -20.28
N HIS A 7 -24.00 20.69 -21.47
CA HIS A 7 -23.29 19.45 -21.76
C HIS A 7 -21.76 19.66 -21.73
N ILE A 8 -21.26 20.73 -22.36
CA ILE A 8 -19.82 21.06 -22.39
C ILE A 8 -19.29 21.37 -20.97
N SER A 9 -20.06 22.11 -20.17
CA SER A 9 -19.68 22.42 -18.77
C SER A 9 -19.75 21.19 -17.84
N SER A 10 -20.65 20.24 -18.10
CA SER A 10 -20.67 18.94 -17.40
C SER A 10 -19.43 18.10 -17.73
N VAL A 11 -19.09 17.97 -19.01
CA VAL A 11 -17.91 17.22 -19.49
C VAL A 11 -16.61 17.82 -18.96
N SER A 12 -16.46 19.15 -18.98
CA SER A 12 -15.28 19.84 -18.45
C SER A 12 -15.11 19.62 -16.94
N ARG A 13 -16.19 19.64 -16.16
CA ARG A 13 -16.15 19.36 -14.72
C ARG A 13 -15.79 17.91 -14.42
N ASN A 14 -16.31 16.95 -15.18
CA ASN A 14 -15.95 15.54 -15.03
C ASN A 14 -14.50 15.24 -15.43
N LEU A 15 -14.01 15.90 -16.47
CA LEU A 15 -12.61 15.77 -16.90
C LEU A 15 -11.66 16.38 -15.86
N SER A 16 -11.99 17.56 -15.32
CA SER A 16 -11.22 18.18 -14.23
C SER A 16 -11.22 17.32 -12.96
N ARG A 17 -12.34 16.68 -12.63
CA ARG A 17 -12.42 15.75 -11.49
C ARG A 17 -11.58 14.49 -11.70
N HIS A 18 -11.62 13.88 -12.89
CA HIS A 18 -10.78 12.73 -13.21
C HIS A 18 -9.30 13.08 -13.17
N PHE A 19 -8.92 14.24 -13.72
CA PHE A 19 -7.54 14.71 -13.67
C PHE A 19 -7.08 14.99 -12.23
N HIS A 20 -7.92 15.63 -11.42
CA HIS A 20 -7.60 15.83 -9.99
C HIS A 20 -7.48 14.50 -9.24
N GLN A 21 -8.39 13.55 -9.48
CA GLN A 21 -8.36 12.24 -8.85
C GLN A 21 -7.10 11.44 -9.24
N PHE A 22 -6.66 11.56 -10.50
CA PHE A 22 -5.45 10.92 -11.00
C PHE A 22 -4.17 11.52 -10.39
N ILE A 23 -4.13 12.84 -10.22
CA ILE A 23 -2.97 13.53 -9.58
C ILE A 23 -2.96 13.28 -8.06
N MET A 24 -4.13 13.06 -7.44
CA MET A 24 -4.27 12.83 -6.00
C MET A 24 -4.26 11.34 -5.60
N SER A 25 -4.22 10.39 -6.53
CA SER A 25 -4.13 8.96 -6.20
C SER A 25 -2.69 8.53 -5.95
N LYS A 26 -2.45 7.89 -4.80
CA LYS A 26 -1.14 7.33 -4.46
C LYS A 26 -0.82 6.16 -5.39
N PRO A 27 0.41 6.06 -5.93
CA PRO A 27 0.83 4.87 -6.66
C PRO A 27 0.73 3.64 -5.78
N LYS A 28 0.13 2.57 -6.31
CA LYS A 28 0.04 1.27 -5.63
C LYS A 28 1.31 0.47 -5.87
N VAL A 29 1.84 -0.15 -4.81
CA VAL A 29 3.11 -0.87 -4.85
C VAL A 29 2.99 -2.23 -4.18
N GLY A 30 3.49 -3.26 -4.84
CA GLY A 30 3.72 -4.59 -4.26
C GLY A 30 5.19 -4.76 -3.86
N ILE A 31 5.45 -5.48 -2.77
CA ILE A 31 6.81 -5.81 -2.31
C ILE A 31 7.01 -7.31 -2.40
N ASN A 32 7.99 -7.78 -3.17
CA ASN A 32 8.38 -9.18 -3.22
C ASN A 32 9.68 -9.39 -2.42
N GLY A 33 9.55 -10.02 -1.25
CA GLY A 33 10.60 -10.25 -0.27
C GLY A 33 10.49 -9.31 0.95
N PHE A 34 10.24 -9.88 2.14
CA PHE A 34 10.12 -9.14 3.41
C PHE A 34 11.41 -9.14 4.24
N GLY A 35 12.53 -9.15 3.54
CA GLY A 35 13.88 -9.03 4.09
C GLY A 35 14.25 -7.60 4.50
N ARG A 36 15.56 -7.33 4.61
CA ARG A 36 16.07 -6.03 5.09
C ARG A 36 15.58 -4.85 4.24
N ILE A 37 15.64 -4.97 2.91
CA ILE A 37 15.21 -3.89 2.00
C ILE A 37 13.67 -3.76 1.99
N GLY A 38 12.94 -4.87 1.84
CA GLY A 38 11.47 -4.84 1.81
C GLY A 38 10.85 -4.16 3.04
N ARG A 39 11.38 -4.45 4.24
CA ARG A 39 10.91 -3.80 5.48
C ARG A 39 11.25 -2.32 5.54
N LEU A 40 12.41 -1.91 5.07
CA LEU A 40 12.79 -0.48 5.03
C LEU A 40 11.97 0.30 4.01
N VAL A 41 11.69 -0.31 2.85
CA VAL A 41 10.79 0.26 1.85
C VAL A 41 9.40 0.43 2.44
N LEU A 42 8.83 -0.60 3.08
CA LEU A 42 7.53 -0.49 3.74
C LEU A 42 7.54 0.58 4.84
N ARG A 43 8.59 0.64 5.66
CA ARG A 43 8.72 1.65 6.72
C ARG A 43 8.72 3.07 6.14
N ALA A 44 9.51 3.32 5.10
CA ALA A 44 9.57 4.61 4.44
C ALA A 44 8.24 4.98 3.75
N ALA A 45 7.55 4.00 3.15
CA ALA A 45 6.24 4.19 2.53
C ALA A 45 5.19 4.63 3.55
N VAL A 46 5.11 3.94 4.70
CA VAL A 46 4.17 4.25 5.79
C VAL A 46 4.51 5.58 6.49
N GLU A 47 5.79 5.92 6.62
CA GLU A 47 6.21 7.19 7.24
C GLU A 47 5.97 8.40 6.35
N LYS A 48 6.21 8.28 5.05
CA LYS A 48 6.02 9.37 4.09
C LYS A 48 4.60 9.47 3.56
N ASP A 49 3.83 8.39 3.65
CA ASP A 49 2.45 8.29 3.16
C ASP A 49 2.30 8.68 1.67
N THR A 50 3.36 8.45 0.88
CA THR A 50 3.45 8.88 -0.54
C THR A 50 3.01 7.79 -1.52
N VAL A 51 3.12 6.53 -1.12
CA VAL A 51 2.74 5.36 -1.92
C VAL A 51 1.85 4.45 -1.09
N ASP A 52 0.98 3.72 -1.77
CA ASP A 52 0.09 2.76 -1.12
C ASP A 52 0.66 1.35 -1.32
N VAL A 53 1.21 0.76 -0.26
CA VAL A 53 1.69 -0.62 -0.32
C VAL A 53 0.49 -1.53 -0.17
N VAL A 54 0.14 -2.25 -1.23
CA VAL A 54 -1.08 -3.06 -1.28
C VAL A 54 -0.84 -4.52 -0.93
N ALA A 55 0.35 -5.03 -1.23
CA ALA A 55 0.69 -6.44 -1.02
C ALA A 55 2.18 -6.63 -0.71
N VAL A 56 2.46 -7.63 0.12
CA VAL A 56 3.79 -8.14 0.41
C VAL A 56 3.77 -9.65 0.16
N ASN A 57 4.76 -10.15 -0.57
CA ASN A 57 4.99 -11.58 -0.73
C ASN A 57 6.31 -12.00 -0.08
N ASP A 58 6.31 -13.07 0.71
CA ASP A 58 7.53 -13.74 1.13
C ASP A 58 7.27 -15.24 1.39
N PRO A 59 7.86 -16.17 0.64
CA PRO A 59 7.55 -17.60 0.76
C PRO A 59 8.03 -18.25 2.07
N PHE A 60 8.82 -17.56 2.89
CA PHE A 60 9.45 -18.15 4.07
C PHE A 60 9.05 -17.47 5.39
N ILE A 61 8.28 -16.38 5.32
CA ILE A 61 7.93 -15.56 6.48
C ILE A 61 6.41 -15.53 6.63
N ASN A 62 5.90 -16.00 7.77
CA ASN A 62 4.48 -15.88 8.08
C ASN A 62 4.14 -14.49 8.61
N ILE A 63 2.84 -14.14 8.59
CA ILE A 63 2.38 -12.80 8.96
C ILE A 63 2.72 -12.40 10.40
N ASP A 64 2.63 -13.32 11.36
CA ASP A 64 2.97 -13.04 12.76
C ASP A 64 4.46 -12.69 12.92
N TYR A 65 5.32 -13.38 12.15
CA TYR A 65 6.74 -13.06 12.12
C TYR A 65 7.02 -11.75 11.37
N MET A 66 6.27 -11.44 10.30
CA MET A 66 6.33 -10.12 9.66
C MET A 66 6.04 -8.99 10.65
N VAL A 67 5.00 -9.13 11.48
CA VAL A 67 4.67 -8.16 12.55
C VAL A 67 5.86 -7.96 13.48
N TYR A 68 6.47 -9.05 13.96
CA TYR A 68 7.64 -8.99 14.83
C TYR A 68 8.83 -8.29 14.14
N MET A 69 9.19 -8.72 12.93
CA MET A 69 10.34 -8.20 12.18
C MET A 69 10.16 -6.74 11.76
N PHE A 70 8.93 -6.29 11.55
CA PHE A 70 8.64 -4.90 11.24
C PHE A 70 8.72 -4.03 12.51
N LYS A 71 8.21 -4.54 13.63
CA LYS A 71 8.22 -3.87 14.93
C LYS A 71 9.64 -3.66 15.46
N TYR A 72 10.52 -4.65 15.32
CA TYR A 72 11.87 -4.61 15.86
C TYR A 72 12.93 -4.68 14.76
N ASP A 73 13.68 -3.59 14.58
CA ASP A 73 14.85 -3.52 13.70
C ASP A 73 16.10 -3.22 14.52
N SER A 74 17.17 -3.99 14.34
CA SER A 74 18.41 -3.84 15.12
C SER A 74 19.23 -2.61 14.72
N THR A 75 19.08 -2.10 13.49
CA THR A 75 19.81 -0.94 12.99
C THR A 75 19.01 0.35 13.15
N HIS A 76 17.70 0.30 12.87
CA HIS A 76 16.81 1.47 12.86
C HIS A 76 15.91 1.56 14.09
N GLY A 77 16.07 0.64 15.03
CA GLY A 77 15.29 0.58 16.26
C GLY A 77 13.84 0.16 16.03
N ARG A 78 13.06 0.31 17.10
CA ARG A 78 11.65 -0.07 17.16
C ARG A 78 10.80 0.85 16.29
N PHE A 79 9.86 0.27 15.55
CA PHE A 79 8.86 1.05 14.83
C PHE A 79 7.97 1.81 15.82
N LYS A 80 7.74 3.11 15.57
CA LYS A 80 7.00 4.01 16.48
C LYS A 80 5.49 3.84 16.39
N GLY A 81 4.99 3.36 15.25
CA GLY A 81 3.58 3.08 15.05
C GLY A 81 3.13 1.73 15.62
N ASN A 82 1.91 1.34 15.28
CA ASN A 82 1.38 0.02 15.57
C ASN A 82 1.49 -0.88 14.34
N VAL A 83 1.74 -2.17 14.57
CA VAL A 83 1.71 -3.20 13.55
C VAL A 83 1.03 -4.44 14.15
N SER A 84 0.00 -4.94 13.46
CA SER A 84 -0.79 -6.10 13.83
C SER A 84 -1.09 -6.98 12.61
N ALA A 85 -1.56 -8.20 12.87
CA ALA A 85 -2.11 -9.09 11.86
C ALA A 85 -3.63 -9.17 12.07
N GLU A 86 -4.41 -8.81 11.06
CA GLU A 86 -5.88 -8.83 11.12
C GLU A 86 -6.44 -9.39 9.82
N GLY A 87 -7.24 -10.45 9.91
CA GLY A 87 -7.90 -11.05 8.74
C GLY A 87 -6.94 -11.51 7.63
N GLY A 88 -5.74 -11.99 7.99
CA GLY A 88 -4.72 -12.41 7.03
C GLY A 88 -3.97 -11.25 6.36
N LYS A 89 -4.17 -10.00 6.83
CA LYS A 89 -3.49 -8.81 6.33
C LYS A 89 -2.58 -8.21 7.38
N LEU A 90 -1.45 -7.69 6.93
CA LEU A 90 -0.55 -6.91 7.77
C LEU A 90 -1.12 -5.50 7.89
N VAL A 91 -1.51 -5.12 9.10
CA VAL A 91 -2.07 -3.81 9.40
C VAL A 91 -1.00 -2.95 10.04
N VAL A 92 -0.67 -1.84 9.41
CA VAL A 92 0.35 -0.90 9.90
C VAL A 92 -0.28 0.47 10.11
N THR A 93 -0.29 0.95 11.35
CA THR A 93 -0.81 2.27 11.71
C THR A 93 0.34 3.19 12.09
N ASN A 94 0.42 4.37 11.47
CA ASN A 94 1.36 5.41 11.82
C ASN A 94 0.66 6.77 11.96
N GLY A 95 0.51 7.24 13.20
CA GLY A 95 -0.27 8.44 13.47
C GLY A 95 -1.75 8.22 13.13
N LYS A 96 -2.24 8.92 12.09
CA LYS A 96 -3.66 8.84 11.65
C LYS A 96 -3.86 7.92 10.44
N THR A 97 -2.80 7.44 9.80
CA THR A 97 -2.89 6.58 8.63
C THR A 97 -2.80 5.12 9.02
N THR A 98 -3.64 4.29 8.40
CA THR A 98 -3.64 2.84 8.57
C THR A 98 -3.56 2.19 7.20
N HIS A 99 -2.56 1.33 7.02
CA HIS A 99 -2.34 0.57 5.79
C HIS A 99 -2.76 -0.88 6.01
N HIS A 100 -3.54 -1.43 5.08
CA HIS A 100 -3.97 -2.82 5.09
C HIS A 100 -3.30 -3.54 3.93
N ILE A 101 -2.31 -4.37 4.24
CA ILE A 101 -1.42 -4.96 3.24
C ILE A 101 -1.73 -6.45 3.14
N SER A 102 -2.09 -6.93 1.95
CA SER A 102 -2.25 -8.36 1.69
C SER A 102 -0.92 -9.08 1.83
N VAL A 103 -0.93 -10.27 2.45
CA VAL A 103 0.28 -11.09 2.62
C VAL A 103 0.16 -12.35 1.79
N HIS A 104 1.19 -12.62 0.99
CA HIS A 104 1.32 -13.82 0.17
C HIS A 104 2.60 -14.59 0.53
N ASN A 105 2.60 -15.88 0.25
CA ASN A 105 3.73 -16.78 0.53
C ASN A 105 4.12 -17.63 -0.70
N SER A 106 3.94 -17.10 -1.92
CA SER A 106 4.30 -17.84 -3.14
C SER A 106 5.80 -17.73 -3.45
N LYS A 107 6.37 -18.84 -3.93
CA LYS A 107 7.75 -18.91 -4.44
C LYS A 107 7.86 -18.48 -5.90
N ASP A 108 6.80 -18.68 -6.68
CA ASP A 108 6.74 -18.24 -8.06
C ASP A 108 6.13 -16.82 -8.10
N PRO A 109 6.89 -15.80 -8.54
CA PRO A 109 6.36 -14.45 -8.66
C PRO A 109 5.15 -14.30 -9.57
N ALA A 110 4.96 -15.22 -10.53
CA ALA A 110 3.85 -15.20 -11.47
C ALA A 110 2.50 -15.62 -10.85
N GLU A 111 2.53 -16.40 -9.76
CA GLU A 111 1.33 -16.89 -9.08
C GLU A 111 0.75 -15.87 -8.08
N ILE A 112 1.50 -14.82 -7.75
CA ILE A 112 1.08 -13.82 -6.78
C ILE A 112 -0.03 -12.96 -7.43
N PRO A 113 -1.21 -12.83 -6.78
CA PRO A 113 -2.38 -12.19 -7.39
C PRO A 113 -2.31 -10.65 -7.33
N TRP A 114 -1.23 -10.05 -7.85
CA TRP A 114 -0.99 -8.60 -7.78
C TRP A 114 -2.17 -7.75 -8.27
N GLY A 115 -2.84 -8.16 -9.35
CA GLY A 115 -3.97 -7.43 -9.92
C GLY A 115 -5.25 -7.46 -9.07
N VAL A 116 -5.36 -8.38 -8.11
CA VAL A 116 -6.48 -8.40 -7.16
C VAL A 116 -6.24 -7.42 -6.01
N ASP A 117 -4.99 -7.25 -5.60
CA ASP A 117 -4.62 -6.37 -4.50
C ASP A 117 -4.54 -4.88 -4.90
N GLY A 118 -4.28 -4.57 -6.17
CA GLY A 118 -4.00 -3.19 -6.59
C GLY A 118 -4.32 -2.83 -8.03
#